data_AF-A0A2H0AMQ9-F1
#
_entry.id   AF-A0A2H0AMQ9-F1
#
_cell.length_a   1.000
_cell.length_b   1.000
_cell.length_c   1.000
_cell.angle_alpha   90.00
_cell.angle_beta   90.00
_cell.angle_gamma   90.00
#
_symmetry.space_group_name_H-M   'P 1'
#
loop_
_entity.id
_entity.type
_entity.pdbx_description
1 polymer ?
#
loop_
_entity_poly.entity_id
_entity_poly.type
_entity_poly.pdbx_seq_one_letter_code
_entity_poly.pdbx_strand_id
1 'polypeptide(L)'
;TSELEERRKFVLKRMRELGYIDEEQLASSIDNSPKVVLQPASSIKAPHFVFYVQDYLRKKYGDDLLEIGGLKITTTLDWELQKLAEEAVENGVKRNSELYRGENGALVAQEPTTGQVLAMVGSKDYFAKSVPEGCAPGKNCKFEGNFNVAAQGLRQPGSALKPFIYLTAFQKGFAPETILWDTATEFNTGNSNCPPVVDFRNTNKSCYHPENFDSVFRGPVAMKEALAQSINVPAVKTLYLAGLDNVLNNLSSFGITALNDKNRFGLSLVLGGGEVKLIELVGAYSVLADDGIKHNQAVVLKVENNKGNVLEEYKDENSRVADENHARLINDILSDVDLRAPLYSASLKLTQVTGHQVALKTGTTNDYRDAWAIGYTPNLVAGVWVGNNNRESLTSKGGSILAAVPMWHDFMSKALLNKPLDTFPRPEPILSSNPIIRGELIEGEYHNILYYLGRVNDPQFNNWEEGIRQWTQNNQIDLNKFNTTNIKPIPDQEASISSGGDIIINLINPKNGEFVEDEITINAEIASSSKINKLEIYLNNELIENIISDLNTFYSYKSVLKPLNINIQNILVIRATNEGGSKTSKEVILFRN
;
A
#
# COMPACT_ATOMS: atom_id res chain seq x y z
N THR A 1 44.12 -12.57 23.85
CA THR A 1 45.09 -11.50 24.17
C THR A 1 46.19 -11.93 25.15
N SER A 2 46.00 -12.92 26.03
CA SER A 2 47.09 -13.58 26.77
C SER A 2 47.73 -14.75 26.00
N GLU A 3 46.91 -15.62 25.41
CA GLU A 3 47.34 -16.80 24.64
C GLU A 3 48.21 -16.43 23.42
N LEU A 4 47.88 -15.32 22.74
CA LEU A 4 48.68 -14.77 21.64
C LEU A 4 50.10 -14.39 22.09
N GLU A 5 50.21 -13.76 23.25
CA GLU A 5 51.49 -13.33 23.82
C GLU A 5 52.33 -14.52 24.29
N GLU A 6 51.70 -15.52 24.90
CA GLU A 6 52.35 -16.78 25.25
C GLU A 6 52.85 -17.51 24.00
N ARG A 7 52.02 -17.58 22.95
CA ARG A 7 52.40 -18.19 21.67
C ARG A 7 53.56 -17.46 21.02
N ARG A 8 53.58 -16.13 21.05
CA ARG A 8 54.68 -15.33 20.52
C ARG A 8 55.97 -15.60 21.28
N LYS A 9 55.94 -15.56 22.61
CA LYS A 9 57.11 -15.85 23.47
C LYS A 9 57.65 -17.26 23.22
N PHE A 10 56.76 -18.23 23.05
CA PHE A 10 57.13 -19.60 22.70
C PHE A 10 57.87 -19.66 21.35
N VAL A 11 57.35 -19.00 20.31
CA VAL A 11 57.99 -18.95 18.98
C VAL A 11 59.36 -18.27 19.03
N LEU A 12 59.46 -17.12 19.70
CA LEU A 12 60.74 -16.40 19.86
C LEU A 12 61.79 -17.25 20.57
N LYS A 13 61.41 -17.94 21.66
CA LYS A 13 62.30 -18.88 22.35
C LYS A 13 62.76 -20.01 21.43
N ARG A 14 61.87 -20.55 20.61
CA ARG A 14 62.20 -21.62 19.66
C ARG A 14 63.12 -21.13 18.54
N MET A 15 62.95 -19.91 18.05
CA MET A 15 63.84 -19.29 17.06
C MET A 15 65.26 -19.14 17.61
N ARG A 16 65.41 -18.76 18.89
CA ARG A 16 66.72 -18.73 19.57
C ARG A 16 67.33 -20.12 19.67
N GLU A 17 66.59 -21.12 20.11
CA GLU A 17 67.07 -22.50 20.24
C GLU A 17 67.55 -23.11 18.91
N LEU A 18 66.97 -22.66 17.79
CA LEU A 18 67.32 -23.10 16.44
C LEU A 18 68.39 -22.22 15.77
N GLY A 19 68.90 -21.19 16.46
CA GLY A 19 69.95 -20.30 15.95
C GLY A 19 69.49 -19.27 14.92
N TYR A 20 68.19 -19.00 14.80
CA TYR A 20 67.67 -17.96 13.89
C TYR A 20 67.81 -16.55 14.47
N ILE A 21 67.87 -16.42 15.80
CA ILE A 21 68.10 -15.16 16.51
C ILE A 21 69.07 -15.38 17.67
N ASP A 22 69.79 -14.33 18.07
CA ASP A 22 70.64 -14.31 19.26
C ASP A 22 69.88 -13.86 20.53
N GLU A 23 70.56 -13.88 21.69
CA GLU A 23 69.96 -13.48 22.98
C GLU A 23 69.58 -12.00 23.04
N GLU A 24 70.35 -11.13 22.38
CA GLU A 24 70.08 -9.70 22.36
C GLU A 24 68.84 -9.39 21.52
N GLN A 25 68.70 -10.07 20.39
CA GLN A 25 67.51 -10.04 19.53
C GLN A 25 66.28 -10.64 20.21
N LEU A 26 66.43 -11.72 20.99
CA LEU A 26 65.35 -12.30 21.78
C LEU A 26 64.85 -11.31 22.85
N ALA A 27 65.76 -10.75 23.65
CA ALA A 27 65.43 -9.77 24.67
C ALA A 27 64.75 -8.53 24.07
N SER A 28 65.34 -7.98 23.00
CA SER A 28 64.79 -6.84 22.27
C SER A 28 63.41 -7.13 21.67
N SER A 29 63.15 -8.35 21.18
CA SER A 29 61.84 -8.72 20.61
C SER A 29 60.76 -8.95 21.67
N ILE A 30 61.15 -9.31 22.89
CA ILE A 30 60.23 -9.42 24.03
C ILE A 30 59.90 -8.02 24.56
N ASP A 31 60.91 -7.16 24.71
CA ASP A 31 60.72 -5.80 25.22
C ASP A 31 60.02 -4.89 24.21
N ASN A 32 60.33 -5.02 22.92
CA ASN A 32 59.69 -4.28 21.83
C ASN A 32 58.50 -5.03 21.22
N SER A 33 57.63 -5.54 22.10
CA SER A 33 56.38 -6.17 21.71
C SER A 33 55.56 -5.23 20.82
N PRO A 34 55.25 -5.57 19.56
CA PRO A 34 54.39 -4.73 18.75
C PRO A 34 53.02 -4.65 19.42
N LYS A 35 52.50 -3.43 19.59
CA LYS A 35 51.12 -3.26 20.03
C LYS A 35 50.23 -3.88 18.97
N VAL A 36 49.53 -4.95 19.34
CA VAL A 36 48.47 -5.52 18.49
C VAL A 36 47.33 -4.51 18.48
N VAL A 37 47.35 -3.64 17.47
CA VAL A 37 46.20 -2.83 17.12
C VAL A 37 45.30 -3.75 16.32
N LEU A 38 44.23 -4.23 16.94
CA LEU A 38 43.10 -4.74 16.16
C LEU A 38 42.68 -3.57 15.27
N GLN A 39 42.89 -3.69 13.96
CA GLN A 39 42.26 -2.74 13.06
C GLN A 39 40.77 -2.80 13.38
N PRO A 40 40.10 -1.66 13.66
CA PRO A 40 38.66 -1.66 13.69
C PRO A 40 38.21 -2.31 12.38
N ALA A 41 37.33 -3.30 12.45
CA ALA A 41 36.60 -3.69 11.25
C ALA A 41 36.10 -2.38 10.65
N SER A 42 36.43 -2.11 9.39
CA SER A 42 35.98 -0.88 8.71
C SER A 42 34.52 -0.65 9.08
N SER A 43 34.18 0.52 9.61
CA SER A 43 32.83 0.73 10.14
C SER A 43 31.82 0.48 9.03
N ILE A 44 31.04 -0.59 9.18
CA ILE A 44 30.01 -0.96 8.21
C ILE A 44 28.97 0.15 8.28
N LYS A 45 28.83 0.91 7.20
CA LYS A 45 28.00 2.11 7.17
C LYS A 45 26.50 1.79 7.28
N ALA A 46 26.01 0.84 6.50
CA ALA A 46 24.60 0.45 6.44
C ALA A 46 24.44 -1.06 6.72
N PRO A 47 24.66 -1.51 7.97
CA PRO A 47 24.85 -2.93 8.26
C PRO A 47 23.65 -3.80 7.89
N HIS A 48 22.42 -3.36 8.17
CA HIS A 48 21.21 -4.10 7.81
C HIS A 48 21.09 -4.35 6.31
N PHE A 49 21.35 -3.32 5.49
CA PHE A 49 21.34 -3.44 4.03
C PHE A 49 22.50 -4.32 3.53
N VAL A 50 23.71 -4.11 4.05
CA VAL A 50 24.91 -4.88 3.64
C VAL A 50 24.72 -6.37 3.91
N PHE A 51 24.24 -6.74 5.10
CA PHE A 51 24.00 -8.16 5.43
C PHE A 51 22.83 -8.73 4.63
N TYR A 52 21.81 -7.92 4.29
CA TYR A 52 20.75 -8.36 3.38
C TYR A 52 21.29 -8.66 1.96
N VAL A 53 22.18 -7.81 1.43
CA VAL A 53 22.86 -8.06 0.14
C VAL A 53 23.73 -9.31 0.21
N GLN A 54 24.47 -9.50 1.30
CA GLN A 54 25.26 -10.72 1.49
C GLN A 54 24.37 -11.96 1.49
N ASP A 55 23.24 -11.95 2.21
CA ASP A 55 22.30 -13.07 2.23
C ASP A 55 21.71 -13.36 0.84
N TYR A 56 21.40 -12.31 0.06
CA TYR A 56 20.99 -12.45 -1.34
C TYR A 56 22.07 -13.14 -2.18
N LEU A 57 23.32 -12.67 -2.09
CA LEU A 57 24.44 -13.21 -2.85
C LEU A 57 24.80 -14.64 -2.43
N ARG A 58 24.78 -14.98 -1.14
CA ARG A 58 24.99 -16.36 -0.66
C ARG A 58 23.96 -17.31 -1.24
N LYS A 59 22.68 -16.92 -1.25
CA LYS A 59 21.61 -17.74 -1.83
C LYS A 59 21.78 -17.95 -3.33
N LYS A 60 22.33 -16.97 -4.05
CA LYS A 60 22.48 -17.01 -5.51
C LYS A 60 23.76 -17.69 -5.99
N TYR A 61 24.89 -17.42 -5.32
CA TYR A 61 26.23 -17.81 -5.75
C TYR A 61 26.91 -18.86 -4.85
N GLY A 62 26.33 -19.15 -3.68
CA GLY A 62 26.94 -20.00 -2.67
C GLY A 62 27.95 -19.26 -1.78
N ASP A 63 28.27 -19.86 -0.64
CA ASP A 63 29.16 -19.27 0.36
C ASP A 63 30.59 -19.13 -0.15
N ASP A 64 31.13 -20.15 -0.83
CA ASP A 64 32.49 -20.16 -1.34
C ASP A 64 32.80 -18.96 -2.23
N LEU A 65 31.94 -18.64 -3.21
CA LEU A 65 32.20 -17.53 -4.12
C LEU A 65 32.19 -16.18 -3.39
N LEU A 66 31.33 -16.03 -2.38
CA LEU A 66 31.24 -14.78 -1.62
C LEU A 66 32.46 -14.58 -0.71
N GLU A 67 32.96 -15.64 -0.09
CA GLU A 67 34.06 -15.58 0.88
C GLU A 67 35.43 -15.44 0.22
N ILE A 68 35.69 -16.18 -0.87
CA ILE A 68 37.02 -16.25 -1.50
C ILE A 68 37.08 -15.67 -2.92
N GLY A 69 35.94 -15.29 -3.52
CA GLY A 69 35.87 -14.83 -4.91
C GLY A 69 36.41 -13.41 -5.17
N GLY A 70 36.68 -12.64 -4.10
CA GLY A 70 37.16 -11.25 -4.21
C GLY A 70 36.20 -10.36 -5.00
N LEU A 71 34.89 -10.52 -4.77
CA LEU A 71 33.83 -9.85 -5.51
C LEU A 71 33.81 -8.34 -5.22
N LYS A 72 33.54 -7.56 -6.26
CA LYS A 72 33.20 -6.14 -6.16
C LYS A 72 31.71 -5.98 -6.46
N ILE A 73 30.98 -5.43 -5.51
CA ILE A 73 29.51 -5.34 -5.55
C ILE A 73 29.12 -3.86 -5.55
N THR A 74 28.38 -3.45 -6.57
CA THR A 74 27.69 -2.15 -6.62
C THR A 74 26.23 -2.38 -6.28
N THR A 75 25.72 -1.68 -5.27
CA THR A 75 24.35 -1.85 -4.75
C THR A 75 23.45 -0.67 -5.14
N THR A 76 22.15 -0.81 -4.87
CA THR A 76 21.14 0.23 -5.05
C THR A 76 21.09 1.25 -3.91
N LEU A 77 21.92 1.08 -2.88
CA LEU A 77 21.89 1.90 -1.67
C LEU A 77 22.21 3.36 -2.00
N ASP A 78 21.26 4.25 -1.76
CA ASP A 78 21.50 5.69 -1.74
C ASP A 78 21.98 6.06 -0.33
N TRP A 79 23.25 6.47 -0.23
CA TRP A 79 23.86 6.77 1.06
C TRP A 79 23.23 7.98 1.77
N GLU A 80 22.74 8.97 1.02
CA GLU A 80 22.11 10.14 1.63
C GLU A 80 20.73 9.78 2.17
N LEU A 81 19.93 9.01 1.41
CA LEU A 81 18.65 8.50 1.91
C LEU A 81 18.83 7.54 3.09
N GLN A 82 19.85 6.68 3.06
CA GLN A 82 20.13 5.78 4.17
C GLN A 82 20.40 6.52 5.49
N LYS A 83 21.20 7.59 5.47
CA LYS A 83 21.45 8.42 6.67
C LYS A 83 20.17 9.04 7.20
N LEU A 84 19.31 9.56 6.32
CA LEU A 84 18.02 10.11 6.70
C LEU A 84 17.11 9.05 7.32
N ALA A 85 17.13 7.83 6.78
CA ALA A 85 16.37 6.71 7.32
C ALA A 85 16.86 6.29 8.71
N GLU A 86 18.18 6.20 8.90
CA GLU A 86 18.80 5.87 10.20
C GLU A 86 18.47 6.93 11.25
N GLU A 87 18.62 8.21 10.90
CA GLU A 87 18.27 9.34 11.78
C GLU A 87 16.78 9.30 12.18
N ALA A 88 15.88 9.10 11.22
CA ALA A 88 14.45 9.05 11.47
C ALA A 88 14.09 7.89 12.42
N VAL A 89 14.66 6.70 12.19
CA VAL A 89 14.41 5.52 13.04
C VAL A 89 14.98 5.73 14.44
N GLU A 90 16.23 6.19 14.57
CA GLU A 90 16.86 6.42 15.87
C GLU A 90 16.05 7.42 16.71
N ASN A 91 15.75 8.60 16.14
CA ASN A 91 15.00 9.65 16.82
C ASN A 91 13.56 9.22 17.14
N GLY A 92 12.90 8.57 16.18
CA GLY A 92 11.54 8.10 16.34
C GLY A 92 11.43 7.03 17.43
N VAL A 93 12.36 6.07 17.49
CA VAL A 93 12.36 5.05 18.55
C VAL A 93 12.69 5.65 19.91
N LYS A 94 13.65 6.59 20.00
CA LYS A 94 13.94 7.31 21.25
C LYS A 94 12.68 7.99 21.82
N ARG A 95 11.89 8.62 20.97
CA ARG A 95 10.60 9.21 21.37
C ARG A 95 9.57 8.15 21.76
N ASN A 96 9.50 7.06 20.98
CA ASN A 96 8.48 6.03 21.15
C ASN A 96 8.72 5.11 22.35
N SER A 97 9.96 4.93 22.81
CA SER A 97 10.24 4.19 24.04
C SER A 97 9.59 4.87 25.26
N GLU A 98 9.63 6.21 25.31
CA GLU A 98 9.01 7.02 26.36
C GLU A 98 7.49 7.10 26.24
N LEU A 99 6.98 7.41 25.03
CA LEU A 99 5.54 7.69 24.83
C LEU A 99 4.68 6.45 24.61
N TYR A 100 5.22 5.43 23.95
CA TYR A 100 4.46 4.30 23.40
C TYR A 100 5.01 2.92 23.78
N ARG A 101 6.09 2.85 24.58
CA ARG A 101 6.80 1.59 24.90
C ARG A 101 7.24 0.80 23.66
N GLY A 102 7.57 1.51 22.58
CA GLY A 102 8.13 0.91 21.37
C GLY A 102 9.66 0.96 21.43
N GLU A 103 10.29 -0.20 21.64
CA GLU A 103 11.74 -0.28 21.81
C GLU A 103 12.52 -0.48 20.50
N ASN A 104 11.84 -0.72 19.39
CA ASN A 104 12.46 -0.87 18.08
C ASN A 104 11.64 -0.21 16.96
N GLY A 105 12.29 -0.01 15.82
CA GLY A 105 11.69 0.52 14.61
C GLY A 105 12.51 0.13 13.38
N ALA A 106 11.88 0.19 12.21
CA ALA A 106 12.47 -0.18 10.94
C ALA A 106 11.91 0.71 9.82
N LEU A 107 12.69 0.90 8.76
CA LEU A 107 12.33 1.70 7.60
C LEU A 107 12.89 1.07 6.32
N VAL A 108 12.06 1.02 5.28
CA VAL A 108 12.49 0.65 3.91
C VAL A 108 12.02 1.73 2.95
N ALA A 109 12.91 2.18 2.07
CA ALA A 109 12.59 3.09 0.98
C ALA A 109 12.92 2.45 -0.36
N GLN A 110 12.01 2.60 -1.33
CA GLN A 110 12.11 2.01 -2.66
C GLN A 110 11.70 3.01 -3.74
N GLU A 111 12.42 2.99 -4.87
CA GLU A 111 12.02 3.68 -6.09
C GLU A 111 10.94 2.86 -6.84
N PRO A 112 9.75 3.44 -7.12
CA PRO A 112 8.63 2.68 -7.66
C PRO A 112 8.87 2.06 -9.03
N THR A 113 9.42 2.86 -9.95
CA THR A 113 9.55 2.57 -11.38
C THR A 113 10.74 1.68 -11.73
N THR A 114 11.54 1.27 -10.75
CA THR A 114 12.72 0.41 -10.95
C THR A 114 12.80 -0.75 -9.99
N GLY A 115 12.02 -0.73 -8.90
CA GLY A 115 12.10 -1.74 -7.83
C GLY A 115 13.36 -1.62 -6.97
N GLN A 116 14.21 -0.60 -7.17
CA GLN A 116 15.46 -0.46 -6.42
C GLN A 116 15.18 -0.06 -4.96
N VAL A 117 15.68 -0.87 -4.02
CA VAL A 117 15.63 -0.54 -2.59
C VAL A 117 16.77 0.42 -2.28
N LEU A 118 16.42 1.67 -1.98
CA LEU A 118 17.38 2.77 -1.80
C LEU A 118 17.89 2.89 -0.36
N ALA A 119 17.06 2.51 0.62
CA ALA A 119 17.43 2.51 2.04
C ALA A 119 16.77 1.34 2.78
N MET A 120 17.48 0.78 3.75
CA MET A 120 16.98 -0.28 4.63
C MET A 120 17.59 -0.15 6.02
N VAL A 121 16.71 0.05 7.01
CA VAL A 121 17.03 0.09 8.43
C VAL A 121 16.19 -0.97 9.13
N GLY A 122 16.84 -1.97 9.71
CA GLY A 122 16.17 -3.10 10.36
C GLY A 122 15.96 -2.95 11.87
N SER A 123 16.63 -1.98 12.50
CA SER A 123 16.56 -1.67 13.93
C SER A 123 17.11 -0.27 14.22
N LYS A 124 16.85 0.27 15.42
CA LYS A 124 17.31 1.62 15.84
C LYS A 124 18.83 1.78 15.95
N ASP A 125 19.56 0.70 16.21
CA ASP A 125 21.02 0.67 16.29
C ASP A 125 21.47 -0.79 16.11
N TYR A 126 22.20 -1.07 15.04
CA TYR A 126 22.66 -2.41 14.73
C TYR A 126 23.63 -2.97 15.79
N PHE A 127 24.48 -2.12 16.36
CA PHE A 127 25.56 -2.51 17.26
C PHE A 127 25.16 -2.45 18.74
N ALA A 128 23.97 -1.92 19.05
CA ALA A 128 23.44 -1.90 20.40
C ALA A 128 23.17 -3.31 20.95
N LYS A 129 23.39 -3.46 22.26
CA LYS A 129 23.07 -4.69 22.99
C LYS A 129 21.56 -4.91 23.03
N SER A 130 21.16 -6.18 23.08
CA SER A 130 19.76 -6.55 23.26
C SER A 130 19.20 -6.06 24.60
N VAL A 131 17.91 -5.74 24.62
CA VAL A 131 17.19 -5.21 25.78
C VAL A 131 15.96 -6.07 26.09
N PRO A 132 15.68 -6.41 27.36
CA PRO A 132 16.49 -6.13 28.56
C PRO A 132 17.79 -6.96 28.60
N GLU A 133 18.75 -6.56 29.42
CA GLU A 133 19.97 -7.32 29.62
C GLU A 133 19.65 -8.75 30.11
N GLY A 134 20.34 -9.75 29.54
CA GLY A 134 20.09 -11.17 29.83
C GLY A 134 18.91 -11.79 29.08
N CYS A 135 18.21 -11.05 28.21
CA CYS A 135 17.21 -11.64 27.32
C CYS A 135 17.85 -12.63 26.33
N ALA A 136 17.07 -13.62 25.88
CA ALA A 136 17.47 -14.57 24.86
C ALA A 136 17.02 -14.07 23.47
N PRO A 137 17.97 -13.87 22.53
CA PRO A 137 17.68 -13.46 21.16
C PRO A 137 16.61 -14.32 20.49
N GLY A 138 15.69 -13.69 19.76
CA GLY A 138 14.56 -14.34 19.08
C GLY A 138 13.49 -14.93 19.99
N LYS A 139 13.61 -14.81 21.33
CA LYS A 139 12.65 -15.37 22.29
C LYS A 139 11.93 -14.31 23.09
N ASN A 140 12.66 -13.49 23.86
CA ASN A 140 12.04 -12.56 24.83
C ASN A 140 12.68 -11.17 24.87
N CYS A 141 13.60 -10.86 23.96
CA CYS A 141 14.17 -9.51 23.83
C CYS A 141 13.14 -8.52 23.26
N LYS A 142 12.97 -7.36 23.89
CA LYS A 142 12.20 -6.23 23.34
C LYS A 142 12.92 -5.58 22.17
N PHE A 143 14.26 -5.59 22.21
CA PHE A 143 15.12 -5.04 21.18
C PHE A 143 16.33 -5.94 20.96
N GLU A 144 16.70 -6.14 19.70
CA GLU A 144 17.88 -6.88 19.24
C GLU A 144 18.48 -6.07 18.07
N GLY A 145 19.68 -5.52 18.26
CA GLY A 145 20.26 -4.59 17.29
C GLY A 145 20.50 -5.20 15.92
N ASN A 146 21.09 -6.39 15.87
CA ASN A 146 21.44 -7.06 14.62
C ASN A 146 20.26 -7.78 13.93
N PHE A 147 19.09 -7.86 14.56
CA PHE A 147 17.91 -8.45 13.93
C PHE A 147 17.30 -7.48 12.93
N ASN A 148 17.27 -7.86 11.65
CA ASN A 148 16.73 -7.02 10.59
C ASN A 148 15.21 -7.21 10.48
N VAL A 149 14.44 -6.48 11.30
CA VAL A 149 12.96 -6.59 11.29
C VAL A 149 12.37 -6.26 9.92
N ALA A 150 13.00 -5.34 9.16
CA ALA A 150 12.49 -4.91 7.86
C ALA A 150 12.38 -6.07 6.85
N ALA A 151 13.37 -6.96 6.84
CA ALA A 151 13.49 -8.04 5.87
C ALA A 151 13.19 -9.44 6.43
N GLN A 152 13.37 -9.64 7.74
CA GLN A 152 13.25 -10.96 8.39
C GLN A 152 12.04 -11.03 9.33
N GLY A 153 11.56 -9.88 9.82
CA GLY A 153 10.47 -9.80 10.80
C GLY A 153 9.10 -10.00 10.17
N LEU A 154 8.46 -11.12 10.47
CA LEU A 154 7.04 -11.31 10.23
C LEU A 154 6.24 -10.56 11.31
N ARG A 155 5.46 -9.58 10.87
CA ARG A 155 4.71 -8.66 11.73
C ARG A 155 3.30 -8.47 11.19
N GLN A 156 2.33 -8.24 12.07
CA GLN A 156 0.95 -8.05 11.64
C GLN A 156 0.79 -6.63 11.06
N PRO A 157 0.43 -6.46 9.77
CA PRO A 157 0.36 -5.15 9.11
C PRO A 157 -0.84 -4.32 9.56
N GLY A 158 -1.80 -4.93 10.28
CA GLY A 158 -3.05 -4.27 10.64
C GLY A 158 -3.80 -3.75 9.42
N SER A 159 -4.33 -2.54 9.54
CA SER A 159 -5.03 -1.85 8.46
C SER A 159 -4.18 -1.49 7.22
N ALA A 160 -2.86 -1.73 7.22
CA ALA A 160 -2.03 -1.46 6.05
C ALA A 160 -2.30 -2.41 4.87
N LEU A 161 -3.07 -3.49 5.06
CA LEU A 161 -3.55 -4.32 3.95
C LEU A 161 -4.81 -3.76 3.26
N LYS A 162 -5.57 -2.88 3.91
CA LYS A 162 -6.87 -2.40 3.39
C LYS A 162 -6.82 -1.92 1.94
N PRO A 163 -5.81 -1.15 1.47
CA PRO A 163 -5.77 -0.72 0.07
C PRO A 163 -5.89 -1.86 -0.93
N PHE A 164 -5.23 -3.01 -0.70
CA PHE A 164 -5.29 -4.16 -1.60
C PHE A 164 -6.63 -4.89 -1.54
N ILE A 165 -7.30 -4.91 -0.37
CA ILE A 165 -8.66 -5.44 -0.25
C ILE A 165 -9.64 -4.57 -1.05
N TYR A 166 -9.56 -3.25 -0.92
CA TYR A 166 -10.43 -2.33 -1.64
C TYR A 166 -10.15 -2.35 -3.15
N LEU A 167 -8.88 -2.44 -3.56
CA LEU A 167 -8.51 -2.62 -4.96
C LEU A 167 -9.17 -3.88 -5.55
N THR A 168 -9.16 -4.99 -4.80
CA THR A 168 -9.82 -6.23 -5.21
C THR A 168 -11.34 -6.07 -5.31
N ALA A 169 -11.96 -5.27 -4.45
CA ALA A 169 -13.38 -4.95 -4.58
C ALA A 169 -13.66 -4.09 -5.82
N PHE A 170 -12.81 -3.10 -6.11
CA PHE A 170 -12.96 -2.27 -7.31
C PHE A 170 -12.87 -3.09 -8.60
N GLN A 171 -11.97 -4.08 -8.65
CA GLN A 171 -11.88 -5.04 -9.75
C GLN A 171 -13.17 -5.86 -9.97
N LYS A 172 -14.05 -5.94 -8.97
CA LYS A 172 -15.35 -6.61 -9.06
C LYS A 172 -16.50 -5.66 -9.39
N GLY A 173 -16.20 -4.41 -9.75
CA GLY A 173 -17.20 -3.41 -10.16
C GLY A 173 -17.80 -2.59 -9.01
N PHE A 174 -17.24 -2.67 -7.80
CA PHE A 174 -17.57 -1.70 -6.74
C PHE A 174 -16.86 -0.37 -7.02
N ALA A 175 -17.47 0.74 -6.63
CA ALA A 175 -16.91 2.09 -6.83
C ALA A 175 -16.47 2.71 -5.50
N PRO A 176 -15.58 3.73 -5.50
CA PRO A 176 -15.25 4.50 -4.30
C PRO A 176 -16.48 5.08 -3.58
N GLU A 177 -17.52 5.41 -4.33
CA GLU A 177 -18.81 5.94 -3.85
C GLU A 177 -19.69 4.87 -3.20
N THR A 178 -19.38 3.58 -3.36
CA THR A 178 -20.22 2.49 -2.86
C THR A 178 -20.49 2.64 -1.38
N ILE A 179 -21.77 2.67 -0.99
CA ILE A 179 -22.17 2.81 0.41
C ILE A 179 -22.10 1.46 1.11
N LEU A 180 -21.38 1.44 2.22
CA LEU A 180 -21.38 0.36 3.20
C LEU A 180 -21.86 0.88 4.54
N TRP A 181 -22.50 0.01 5.33
CA TRP A 181 -22.96 0.37 6.66
C TRP A 181 -21.89 0.06 7.71
N ASP A 182 -21.42 1.10 8.39
CA ASP A 182 -20.60 1.05 9.60
C ASP A 182 -21.49 0.93 10.85
N THR A 183 -21.91 -0.29 11.15
CA THR A 183 -22.82 -0.63 12.26
C THR A 183 -22.27 -1.82 13.04
N ALA A 184 -22.62 -1.96 14.32
CA ALA A 184 -22.28 -3.17 15.07
C ALA A 184 -22.76 -4.42 14.29
N THR A 185 -21.83 -5.30 13.93
CA THR A 185 -22.07 -6.41 13.00
C THR A 185 -21.37 -7.68 13.48
N GLU A 186 -22.09 -8.80 13.55
CA GLU A 186 -21.53 -10.14 13.74
C GLU A 186 -21.19 -10.79 12.39
N PHE A 187 -19.99 -11.32 12.25
CA PHE A 187 -19.49 -11.94 11.02
C PHE A 187 -19.35 -13.46 11.10
N ASN A 188 -19.68 -14.08 12.23
CA ASN A 188 -19.86 -15.52 12.36
C ASN A 188 -21.34 -15.88 12.22
N THR A 189 -21.72 -16.46 11.09
CA THR A 189 -23.11 -16.83 10.77
C THR A 189 -23.48 -18.21 11.27
N GLY A 190 -24.73 -18.40 11.67
CA GLY A 190 -25.27 -19.73 11.99
C GLY A 190 -24.80 -20.33 13.32
N ASN A 191 -24.06 -19.56 14.14
CA ASN A 191 -23.68 -19.95 15.49
C ASN A 191 -24.65 -19.34 16.51
N SER A 192 -25.41 -20.17 17.22
CA SER A 192 -26.38 -19.69 18.23
C SER A 192 -25.73 -18.92 19.39
N ASN A 193 -24.43 -19.09 19.61
CA ASN A 193 -23.67 -18.32 20.62
C ASN A 193 -23.20 -16.96 20.11
N CYS A 194 -23.37 -16.67 18.82
CA CYS A 194 -23.00 -15.42 18.15
C CYS A 194 -24.24 -14.85 17.44
N PRO A 195 -25.23 -14.35 18.20
CA PRO A 195 -26.47 -13.86 17.62
C PRO A 195 -26.21 -12.61 16.74
N PRO A 196 -27.09 -12.34 15.74
CA PRO A 196 -27.02 -11.13 14.91
C PRO A 196 -26.95 -9.82 15.71
N VAL A 197 -27.66 -9.76 16.83
CA VAL A 197 -27.59 -8.65 17.78
C VAL A 197 -26.28 -8.77 18.57
N VAL A 198 -25.35 -7.86 18.29
CA VAL A 198 -24.02 -7.87 18.90
C VAL A 198 -24.09 -7.51 20.40
N ASP A 199 -23.50 -8.36 21.24
CA ASP A 199 -23.17 -8.04 22.63
C ASP A 199 -21.66 -8.01 22.81
N PHE A 200 -21.07 -6.81 22.93
CA PHE A 200 -19.62 -6.64 23.11
C PHE A 200 -19.10 -7.18 24.46
N ARG A 201 -19.97 -7.59 25.39
CA ARG A 201 -19.58 -8.30 26.61
C ARG A 201 -19.41 -9.80 26.38
N ASN A 202 -19.84 -10.31 25.23
CA ASN A 202 -19.65 -11.71 24.86
C ASN A 202 -18.14 -11.98 24.66
N THR A 203 -17.61 -12.85 25.50
CA THR A 203 -16.19 -13.25 25.46
C THR A 203 -15.95 -14.55 24.69
N ASN A 204 -16.98 -15.08 24.03
CA ASN A 204 -16.86 -16.27 23.20
C ASN A 204 -15.95 -15.98 22.00
N LYS A 205 -14.77 -16.61 22.02
CA LYS A 205 -13.75 -16.47 20.97
C LYS A 205 -14.19 -16.94 19.59
N SER A 206 -15.31 -17.66 19.50
CA SER A 206 -15.89 -18.08 18.22
C SER A 206 -16.61 -16.92 17.53
N CYS A 207 -17.09 -15.92 18.27
CA CYS A 207 -17.80 -14.78 17.71
C CYS A 207 -16.81 -13.78 17.11
N TYR A 208 -17.22 -13.11 16.04
CA TYR A 208 -16.38 -12.16 15.34
C TYR A 208 -17.18 -10.90 15.02
N HIS A 209 -17.20 -9.98 15.99
CA HIS A 209 -17.85 -8.67 15.89
C HIS A 209 -16.82 -7.56 16.19
N PRO A 210 -15.92 -7.23 15.23
CA PRO A 210 -14.86 -6.25 15.46
C PRO A 210 -15.42 -4.84 15.69
N GLU A 211 -14.70 -4.05 16.51
CA GLU A 211 -15.01 -2.65 16.75
C GLU A 211 -14.16 -1.72 15.89
N ASN A 212 -14.65 -0.51 15.67
CA ASN A 212 -13.82 0.57 15.13
C ASN A 212 -12.81 1.05 16.16
N PHE A 213 -11.71 1.61 15.68
CA PHE A 213 -10.63 2.07 16.53
C PHE A 213 -11.07 3.12 17.57
N ASP A 214 -12.00 3.99 17.18
CA ASP A 214 -12.60 5.02 18.03
C ASP A 214 -13.89 4.55 18.74
N SER A 215 -14.29 3.29 18.54
CA SER A 215 -15.51 2.69 19.09
C SER A 215 -16.81 3.39 18.63
N VAL A 216 -16.78 4.15 17.52
CA VAL A 216 -17.94 4.84 16.96
C VAL A 216 -18.45 4.10 15.72
N PHE A 217 -19.76 3.86 15.66
CA PHE A 217 -20.45 3.34 14.48
C PHE A 217 -21.19 4.48 13.75
N ARG A 218 -20.78 4.77 12.51
CA ARG A 218 -21.20 5.96 11.77
C ARG A 218 -22.49 5.79 10.95
N GLY A 219 -22.99 4.56 10.81
CA GLY A 219 -24.10 4.27 9.89
C GLY A 219 -23.58 4.19 8.44
N PRO A 220 -24.27 4.74 7.44
CA PRO A 220 -23.82 4.65 6.05
C PRO A 220 -22.51 5.45 5.85
N VAL A 221 -21.55 4.87 5.12
CA VAL A 221 -20.28 5.50 4.73
C VAL A 221 -19.88 5.05 3.33
N ALA A 222 -19.25 5.93 2.55
CA ALA A 222 -18.71 5.55 1.24
C ALA A 222 -17.41 4.73 1.40
N MET A 223 -17.13 3.82 0.46
CA MET A 223 -15.89 3.04 0.46
C MET A 223 -14.62 3.92 0.51
N LYS A 224 -14.62 5.07 -0.19
CA LYS A 224 -13.51 6.04 -0.14
C LYS A 224 -13.26 6.60 1.25
N GLU A 225 -14.32 6.97 1.97
CA GLU A 225 -14.23 7.46 3.35
C GLU A 225 -13.78 6.34 4.28
N ALA A 226 -14.34 5.14 4.13
CA ALA A 226 -14.00 3.99 4.94
C ALA A 226 -12.53 3.56 4.78
N LEU A 227 -11.98 3.61 3.56
CA LEU A 227 -10.58 3.33 3.30
C LEU A 227 -9.67 4.44 3.85
N ALA A 228 -9.95 5.71 3.54
CA ALA A 228 -9.14 6.85 3.95
C ALA A 228 -9.09 7.02 5.47
N GLN A 229 -10.23 6.82 6.14
CA GLN A 229 -10.34 6.89 7.61
C GLN A 229 -10.08 5.54 8.29
N SER A 230 -9.79 4.49 7.51
CA SER A 230 -9.44 3.18 8.02
C SER A 230 -10.49 2.55 8.93
N ILE A 231 -11.78 2.73 8.62
CA ILE A 231 -12.92 2.21 9.39
C ILE A 231 -12.92 0.68 9.31
N ASN A 232 -13.14 -0.03 10.43
CA ASN A 232 -12.93 -1.48 10.51
C ASN A 232 -14.11 -2.26 9.94
N VAL A 233 -15.33 -2.00 10.39
CA VAL A 233 -16.50 -2.80 9.98
C VAL A 233 -16.73 -2.77 8.47
N PRO A 234 -16.76 -1.61 7.78
CA PRO A 234 -16.89 -1.57 6.34
C PRO A 234 -15.75 -2.31 5.63
N ALA A 235 -14.51 -2.25 6.14
CA ALA A 235 -13.39 -2.98 5.54
C ALA A 235 -13.56 -4.51 5.62
N VAL A 236 -14.15 -5.03 6.71
CA VAL A 236 -14.52 -6.45 6.82
C VAL A 236 -15.61 -6.83 5.82
N LYS A 237 -16.62 -5.97 5.64
CA LYS A 237 -17.64 -6.13 4.59
C LYS A 237 -17.01 -6.09 3.20
N THR A 238 -16.06 -5.20 2.94
CA THR A 238 -15.31 -5.13 1.67
C THR A 238 -14.53 -6.41 1.40
N LEU A 239 -13.83 -6.98 2.38
CA LEU A 239 -13.14 -8.27 2.23
C LEU A 239 -14.13 -9.40 1.89
N TYR A 240 -15.28 -9.43 2.56
CA TYR A 240 -16.33 -10.40 2.26
C TYR A 240 -16.82 -10.28 0.80
N LEU A 241 -17.12 -9.06 0.35
CA LEU A 241 -17.59 -8.79 -1.02
C LEU A 241 -16.54 -9.07 -2.10
N ALA A 242 -15.27 -8.73 -1.83
CA ALA A 242 -14.12 -9.03 -2.68
C ALA A 242 -13.92 -10.55 -2.82
N GLY A 243 -14.11 -11.28 -1.72
CA GLY A 243 -13.84 -12.70 -1.60
C GLY A 243 -12.39 -12.95 -1.19
N LEU A 244 -12.20 -13.73 -0.13
CA LEU A 244 -10.89 -13.96 0.49
C LEU A 244 -9.86 -14.54 -0.50
N ASP A 245 -10.27 -15.50 -1.33
CA ASP A 245 -9.38 -16.11 -2.32
C ASP A 245 -8.84 -15.12 -3.34
N ASN A 246 -9.70 -14.22 -3.84
CA ASN A 246 -9.30 -13.18 -4.79
C ASN A 246 -8.31 -12.21 -4.13
N VAL A 247 -8.57 -11.85 -2.87
CA VAL A 247 -7.67 -10.98 -2.10
C VAL A 247 -6.31 -11.64 -1.87
N LEU A 248 -6.27 -12.91 -1.47
CA LEU A 248 -5.01 -13.63 -1.26
C LEU A 248 -4.22 -13.79 -2.55
N ASN A 249 -4.90 -14.10 -3.66
CA ASN A 249 -4.27 -14.17 -4.99
C ASN A 249 -3.68 -12.80 -5.38
N ASN A 250 -4.46 -11.72 -5.22
CA ASN A 250 -4.00 -10.35 -5.50
C ASN A 250 -2.78 -9.99 -4.65
N LEU A 251 -2.84 -10.17 -3.33
CA LEU A 251 -1.71 -9.92 -2.42
C LEU A 251 -0.44 -10.67 -2.86
N SER A 252 -0.60 -11.93 -3.29
CA SER A 252 0.52 -12.73 -3.81
C SER A 252 1.11 -12.14 -5.10
N SER A 253 0.28 -11.74 -6.06
CA SER A 253 0.75 -11.06 -7.29
C SER A 253 1.46 -9.73 -6.98
N PHE A 254 1.02 -8.99 -5.97
CA PHE A 254 1.69 -7.77 -5.46
C PHE A 254 3.01 -8.05 -4.72
N GLY A 255 3.39 -9.31 -4.50
CA GLY A 255 4.67 -9.69 -3.90
C GLY A 255 4.63 -10.04 -2.42
N ILE A 256 3.45 -10.12 -1.79
CA ILE A 256 3.31 -10.61 -0.42
C ILE A 256 3.38 -12.14 -0.42
N THR A 257 4.46 -12.70 0.13
CA THR A 257 4.70 -14.16 0.07
C THR A 257 4.28 -14.90 1.34
N ALA A 258 4.17 -14.18 2.46
CA ALA A 258 3.90 -14.75 3.78
C ALA A 258 2.45 -15.23 4.00
N LEU A 259 1.53 -14.93 3.08
CA LEU A 259 0.08 -15.22 3.20
C LEU A 259 -0.38 -16.36 2.28
N ASN A 260 0.48 -17.32 1.99
CA ASN A 260 0.23 -18.38 1.01
C ASN A 260 -0.64 -19.56 1.53
N ASP A 261 -0.73 -19.78 2.84
CA ASP A 261 -1.57 -20.82 3.43
C ASP A 261 -3.01 -20.32 3.67
N LYS A 262 -3.83 -20.43 2.63
CA LYS A 262 -5.20 -19.89 2.59
C LYS A 262 -6.10 -20.34 3.74
N ASN A 263 -5.91 -21.57 4.23
CA ASN A 263 -6.74 -22.17 5.28
C ASN A 263 -6.54 -21.51 6.65
N ARG A 264 -5.47 -20.73 6.82
CA ARG A 264 -5.18 -20.00 8.07
C ARG A 264 -5.87 -18.65 8.15
N PHE A 265 -6.44 -18.16 7.06
CA PHE A 265 -6.96 -16.80 6.97
C PHE A 265 -8.49 -16.79 6.89
N GLY A 266 -9.06 -15.72 7.40
CA GLY A 266 -10.49 -15.44 7.36
C GLY A 266 -10.74 -13.95 7.26
N LEU A 267 -11.94 -13.51 7.62
CA LEU A 267 -12.33 -12.10 7.56
C LEU A 267 -11.48 -11.17 8.45
N SER A 268 -10.79 -11.71 9.45
CA SER A 268 -9.83 -10.97 10.27
C SER A 268 -8.59 -10.48 9.51
N LEU A 269 -8.32 -11.02 8.30
CA LEU A 269 -7.15 -10.65 7.50
C LEU A 269 -7.09 -9.15 7.19
N VAL A 270 -8.23 -8.52 6.86
CA VAL A 270 -8.29 -7.08 6.54
C VAL A 270 -7.91 -6.18 7.71
N LEU A 271 -7.96 -6.72 8.94
CA LEU A 271 -7.54 -6.05 10.17
C LEU A 271 -6.15 -6.50 10.63
N GLY A 272 -5.41 -7.21 9.78
CA GLY A 272 -4.05 -7.70 10.08
C GLY A 272 -3.98 -9.08 10.69
N GLY A 273 -4.99 -9.94 10.49
CA GLY A 273 -5.00 -11.35 10.94
C GLY A 273 -3.94 -12.27 10.29
N GLY A 274 -2.96 -11.72 9.60
CA GLY A 274 -1.81 -12.41 9.01
C GLY A 274 -0.54 -11.59 9.19
N GLU A 275 0.62 -12.19 8.96
CA GLU A 275 1.92 -11.52 9.14
C GLU A 275 2.60 -11.30 7.79
N VAL A 276 3.28 -10.17 7.64
CA VAL A 276 4.04 -9.80 6.44
C VAL A 276 5.39 -9.21 6.83
N LYS A 277 6.30 -9.09 5.87
CA LYS A 277 7.56 -8.35 6.05
C LYS A 277 7.39 -6.91 5.56
N LEU A 278 8.09 -5.97 6.20
CA LEU A 278 8.07 -4.57 5.79
C LEU A 278 8.54 -4.39 4.33
N ILE A 279 9.62 -5.07 3.94
CA ILE A 279 10.14 -4.99 2.57
C ILE A 279 9.14 -5.44 1.52
N GLU A 280 8.38 -6.52 1.78
CA GLU A 280 7.33 -7.02 0.88
C GLU A 280 6.16 -6.04 0.82
N LEU A 281 5.78 -5.44 1.95
CA LEU A 281 4.71 -4.44 2.00
C LEU A 281 5.11 -3.17 1.23
N VAL A 282 6.34 -2.68 1.38
CA VAL A 282 6.85 -1.55 0.58
C VAL A 282 6.86 -1.89 -0.90
N GLY A 283 7.28 -3.10 -1.28
CA GLY A 283 7.20 -3.59 -2.65
C GLY A 283 5.76 -3.61 -3.19
N ALA A 284 4.77 -4.01 -2.37
CA ALA A 284 3.37 -3.99 -2.77
C ALA A 284 2.81 -2.56 -2.94
N TYR A 285 3.20 -1.62 -2.08
CA TYR A 285 2.81 -0.21 -2.24
C TYR A 285 3.52 0.48 -3.41
N SER A 286 4.72 0.03 -3.77
CA SER A 286 5.40 0.46 -5.00
C SER A 286 4.59 0.13 -6.25
N VAL A 287 3.85 -0.98 -6.27
CA VAL A 287 2.94 -1.31 -7.38
C VAL A 287 1.80 -0.29 -7.50
N LEU A 288 1.29 0.20 -6.38
CA LEU A 288 0.24 1.25 -6.38
C LEU A 288 0.81 2.58 -6.87
N ALA A 289 2.03 2.92 -6.46
CA ALA A 289 2.70 4.14 -6.87
C ALA A 289 2.98 4.21 -8.38
N ASP A 290 3.15 3.05 -9.03
CA ASP A 290 3.45 2.92 -10.46
C ASP A 290 2.32 2.27 -11.27
N ASP A 291 1.08 2.74 -11.03
CA ASP A 291 -0.11 2.40 -11.82
C ASP A 291 -0.34 0.88 -12.05
N GLY A 292 -0.02 0.05 -11.06
CA GLY A 292 -0.24 -1.40 -11.12
C GLY A 292 0.91 -2.22 -11.71
N ILE A 293 2.05 -1.59 -12.00
CA ILE A 293 3.26 -2.27 -12.49
C ILE A 293 4.12 -2.71 -11.30
N LYS A 294 4.50 -3.98 -11.29
CA LYS A 294 5.38 -4.57 -10.29
C LYS A 294 6.77 -4.79 -10.89
N HIS A 295 7.72 -4.06 -10.36
CA HIS A 295 9.15 -4.26 -10.58
C HIS A 295 9.72 -5.27 -9.58
N ASN A 296 10.60 -6.16 -10.04
CA ASN A 296 11.33 -7.05 -9.15
C ASN A 296 12.23 -6.21 -8.23
N GLN A 297 12.11 -6.42 -6.90
CA GLN A 297 12.91 -5.66 -5.95
C GLN A 297 14.41 -5.95 -6.13
N ALA A 298 15.21 -4.91 -6.36
CA ALA A 298 16.64 -5.00 -6.56
C ALA A 298 17.40 -4.36 -5.38
N VAL A 299 18.46 -5.04 -4.93
CA VAL A 299 19.43 -4.53 -3.95
C VAL A 299 20.87 -4.47 -4.49
N VAL A 300 21.08 -5.03 -5.68
CA VAL A 300 22.38 -5.12 -6.37
C VAL A 300 22.21 -4.55 -7.78
N LEU A 301 23.11 -3.64 -8.15
CA LEU A 301 23.20 -3.09 -9.51
C LEU A 301 24.22 -3.85 -10.35
N LYS A 302 25.35 -4.28 -9.75
CA LYS A 302 26.41 -4.97 -10.46
C LYS A 302 27.23 -5.86 -9.53
N VAL A 303 27.61 -7.04 -9.99
CA VAL A 303 28.58 -7.93 -9.35
C VAL A 303 29.72 -8.19 -10.32
N GLU A 304 30.94 -7.91 -9.91
CA GLU A 304 32.17 -8.16 -10.66
C GLU A 304 33.08 -9.11 -9.87
N ASN A 305 33.77 -10.03 -10.54
CA ASN A 305 34.80 -10.85 -9.89
C ASN A 305 36.13 -10.07 -9.76
N ASN A 306 37.12 -10.69 -9.11
CA ASN A 306 38.46 -10.10 -8.93
C ASN A 306 39.23 -9.83 -10.24
N LYS A 307 38.78 -10.36 -11.39
CA LYS A 307 39.34 -10.10 -12.73
C LYS A 307 38.58 -9.01 -13.49
N GLY A 308 37.54 -8.42 -12.90
CA GLY A 308 36.68 -7.43 -13.54
C GLY A 308 35.60 -8.01 -14.46
N ASN A 309 35.40 -9.34 -14.48
CA ASN A 309 34.31 -9.93 -15.24
C ASN A 309 32.98 -9.70 -14.53
N VAL A 310 31.98 -9.23 -15.25
CA VAL A 310 30.62 -9.02 -14.75
C VAL A 310 29.91 -10.37 -14.60
N LEU A 311 29.41 -10.65 -13.39
CA LEU A 311 28.65 -11.85 -13.04
C LEU A 311 27.13 -11.57 -12.99
N GLU A 312 26.75 -10.35 -12.66
CA GLU A 312 25.38 -9.85 -12.63
C GLU A 312 25.38 -8.35 -12.88
N GLU A 313 24.36 -7.90 -13.60
CA GLU A 313 24.08 -6.49 -13.86
C GLU A 313 22.57 -6.31 -13.86
N TYR A 314 22.12 -5.25 -13.19
CA TYR A 314 20.70 -4.96 -13.02
C TYR A 314 20.01 -4.79 -14.37
N LYS A 315 18.85 -5.42 -14.47
CA LYS A 315 17.89 -5.24 -15.56
C LYS A 315 16.53 -5.08 -14.92
N ASP A 316 15.78 -4.11 -15.41
CA ASP A 316 14.42 -3.94 -14.95
C ASP A 316 13.55 -5.09 -15.46
N GLU A 317 13.13 -5.95 -14.54
CA GLU A 317 12.18 -7.01 -14.78
C GLU A 317 10.85 -6.62 -14.11
N ASN A 318 9.85 -6.34 -14.92
CA ASN A 318 8.57 -5.86 -14.45
C ASN A 318 7.38 -6.63 -15.07
N SER A 319 6.24 -6.52 -14.41
CA SER A 319 4.99 -7.11 -14.86
C SER A 319 3.80 -6.31 -14.35
N ARG A 320 2.76 -6.14 -15.18
CA ARG A 320 1.50 -5.52 -14.75
C ARG A 320 0.71 -6.54 -13.94
N VAL A 321 0.41 -6.22 -12.68
CA VAL A 321 -0.36 -7.08 -11.76
C VAL A 321 -1.70 -6.49 -11.34
N ALA A 322 -1.91 -5.19 -11.63
CA ALA A 322 -3.21 -4.54 -11.56
C ALA A 322 -3.40 -3.63 -12.78
N ASP A 323 -4.65 -3.50 -13.20
CA ASP A 323 -5.03 -2.48 -14.17
C ASP A 323 -4.81 -1.07 -13.58
N GLU A 324 -4.36 -0.14 -14.43
CA GLU A 324 -3.95 1.20 -14.00
C GLU A 324 -5.06 1.96 -13.29
N ASN A 325 -6.31 1.80 -13.73
CA ASN A 325 -7.42 2.54 -13.16
C ASN A 325 -7.65 2.15 -11.70
N HIS A 326 -7.50 0.87 -11.36
CA HIS A 326 -7.70 0.37 -10.00
C HIS A 326 -6.62 0.86 -9.04
N ALA A 327 -5.36 0.98 -9.51
CA ALA A 327 -4.30 1.61 -8.74
C ALA A 327 -4.57 3.11 -8.54
N ARG A 328 -4.97 3.81 -9.59
CA ARG A 328 -5.33 5.25 -9.54
C ARG A 328 -6.49 5.53 -8.60
N LEU A 329 -7.51 4.67 -8.54
CA LEU A 329 -8.62 4.78 -7.58
C LEU A 329 -8.11 4.72 -6.13
N ILE A 330 -7.18 3.83 -5.83
CA ILE A 330 -6.55 3.76 -4.51
C ILE A 330 -5.71 5.00 -4.23
N ASN A 331 -4.92 5.46 -5.20
CA ASN A 331 -4.07 6.64 -5.06
C ASN A 331 -4.91 7.91 -4.85
N ASP A 332 -6.02 8.06 -5.56
CA ASP A 332 -6.96 9.17 -5.42
C ASP A 332 -7.48 9.25 -3.97
N ILE A 333 -7.93 8.11 -3.42
CA ILE A 333 -8.43 8.02 -2.04
C ILE A 333 -7.33 8.27 -1.00
N LEU A 334 -6.16 7.65 -1.15
CA LEU A 334 -5.10 7.71 -0.14
C LEU A 334 -4.31 9.03 -0.17
N SER A 335 -4.32 9.74 -1.30
CA SER A 335 -3.67 11.06 -1.43
C SER A 335 -4.58 12.22 -1.03
N ASP A 336 -5.89 12.03 -1.03
CA ASP A 336 -6.86 13.04 -0.58
C ASP A 336 -6.70 13.33 0.91
N VAL A 337 -6.39 14.59 1.23
CA VAL A 337 -6.16 15.06 2.59
C VAL A 337 -7.49 15.21 3.35
N ASP A 338 -8.56 15.62 2.68
CA ASP A 338 -9.85 15.88 3.29
C ASP A 338 -10.54 14.57 3.66
N LEU A 339 -10.45 13.54 2.81
CA LEU A 339 -10.94 12.19 3.15
C LEU A 339 -10.20 11.59 4.35
N ARG A 340 -8.91 11.89 4.50
CA ARG A 340 -8.07 11.40 5.62
C ARG A 340 -8.23 12.24 6.89
N ALA A 341 -8.60 13.51 6.77
CA ALA A 341 -8.63 14.47 7.88
C ALA A 341 -9.37 13.98 9.14
N PRO A 342 -10.54 13.31 9.05
CA PRO A 342 -11.25 12.84 10.23
C PRO A 342 -10.47 11.85 11.10
N LEU A 343 -9.61 11.01 10.50
CA LEU A 343 -8.78 10.06 11.24
C LEU A 343 -7.60 10.75 11.95
N TYR A 344 -6.96 11.70 11.28
CA TYR A 344 -5.71 12.27 11.77
C TYR A 344 -5.90 13.53 12.62
N SER A 345 -7.01 14.25 12.43
CA SER A 345 -7.40 15.44 13.20
C SER A 345 -6.20 16.35 13.51
N ALA A 346 -5.74 16.41 14.77
CA ALA A 346 -4.62 17.24 15.21
C ALA A 346 -3.25 16.89 14.57
N SER A 347 -3.09 15.67 14.05
CA SER A 347 -1.85 15.17 13.42
C SER A 347 -1.85 15.27 11.90
N LEU A 348 -2.88 15.86 11.28
CA LEU A 348 -3.05 15.91 9.82
C LEU A 348 -1.82 16.47 9.08
N LYS A 349 -1.13 17.47 9.66
CA LYS A 349 0.10 18.04 9.08
C LYS A 349 1.24 17.02 8.93
N LEU A 350 1.32 16.04 9.84
CA LEU A 350 2.33 14.97 9.78
C LEU A 350 2.03 13.94 8.69
N THR A 351 0.88 14.04 8.03
CA THR A 351 0.49 13.15 6.93
C THR A 351 0.62 13.81 5.56
N GLN A 352 1.24 14.98 5.52
CA GLN A 352 1.48 15.77 4.32
C GLN A 352 2.98 16.03 4.20
N VAL A 353 3.45 16.27 2.98
CA VAL A 353 4.81 16.75 2.71
C VAL A 353 4.71 17.97 1.83
N THR A 354 5.34 19.06 2.24
CA THR A 354 5.23 20.35 1.54
C THR A 354 5.60 20.20 0.06
N GLY A 355 4.73 20.70 -0.81
CA GLY A 355 4.91 20.69 -2.27
C GLY A 355 4.59 19.36 -2.96
N HIS A 356 4.38 18.27 -2.22
CA HIS A 356 4.20 16.94 -2.80
C HIS A 356 2.80 16.38 -2.53
N GLN A 357 2.19 15.78 -3.55
CA GLN A 357 1.01 14.94 -3.36
C GLN A 357 1.46 13.58 -2.83
N VAL A 358 1.06 13.25 -1.61
CA VAL A 358 1.47 12.02 -0.93
C VAL A 358 0.26 11.17 -0.59
N ALA A 359 0.29 9.92 -1.03
CA ALA A 359 -0.62 8.90 -0.57
C ALA A 359 -0.08 8.28 0.73
N LEU A 360 -0.95 8.03 1.71
CA LEU A 360 -0.53 7.48 3.01
C LEU A 360 -1.57 6.48 3.55
N LYS A 361 -1.08 5.31 3.99
CA LYS A 361 -1.86 4.38 4.79
C LYS A 361 -1.13 4.00 6.08
N THR A 362 -1.88 4.04 7.17
CA THR A 362 -1.46 3.54 8.49
C THR A 362 -1.93 2.13 8.75
N GLY A 363 -1.17 1.42 9.57
CA GLY A 363 -1.48 0.07 10.04
C GLY A 363 -1.35 -0.01 11.56
N THR A 364 -2.33 -0.61 12.21
CA THR A 364 -2.32 -0.87 13.65
C THR A 364 -3.02 -2.20 13.90
N THR A 365 -2.41 -3.03 14.74
CA THR A 365 -2.99 -4.32 15.17
C THR A 365 -3.97 -4.13 16.33
N ASN A 366 -4.95 -5.02 16.48
CA ASN A 366 -5.91 -4.96 17.59
C ASN A 366 -5.26 -4.95 18.99
N ASP A 367 -4.16 -5.70 19.16
CA ASP A 367 -3.38 -5.75 20.40
C ASP A 367 -2.31 -4.64 20.49
N TYR A 368 -2.31 -3.69 19.54
CA TYR A 368 -1.34 -2.58 19.46
C TYR A 368 0.14 -3.00 19.50
N ARG A 369 0.48 -4.20 19.01
CA ARG A 369 1.87 -4.72 19.01
C ARG A 369 2.71 -4.09 17.90
N ASP A 370 2.07 -3.81 16.77
CA ASP A 370 2.71 -3.27 15.59
C ASP A 370 2.03 -1.99 15.13
N ALA A 371 2.83 -0.97 14.86
CA ALA A 371 2.42 0.29 14.26
C ALA A 371 3.15 0.51 12.94
N TRP A 372 2.40 0.92 11.91
CA TRP A 372 2.91 1.09 10.55
C TRP A 372 2.47 2.42 9.94
N ALA A 373 3.35 2.98 9.12
CA ALA A 373 3.04 4.06 8.20
C ALA A 373 3.72 3.77 6.86
N ILE A 374 2.92 3.66 5.79
CA ILE A 374 3.40 3.41 4.44
C ILE A 374 2.86 4.53 3.57
N GLY A 375 3.74 5.38 3.09
CA GLY A 375 3.38 6.51 2.28
C GLY A 375 4.31 6.69 1.10
N TYR A 376 3.77 7.24 0.04
CA TYR A 376 4.41 7.20 -1.26
C TYR A 376 3.98 8.37 -2.16
N THR A 377 4.86 8.65 -3.10
CA THR A 377 4.66 9.49 -4.30
C THR A 377 4.94 8.63 -5.53
N PRO A 378 4.72 9.12 -6.76
CA PRO A 378 5.16 8.42 -7.97
C PRO A 378 6.68 8.09 -8.01
N ASN A 379 7.49 8.81 -7.22
CA ASN A 379 8.95 8.71 -7.26
C ASN A 379 9.60 8.02 -6.05
N LEU A 380 8.85 7.78 -4.96
CA LEU A 380 9.40 7.19 -3.75
C LEU A 380 8.31 6.54 -2.91
N VAL A 381 8.52 5.30 -2.49
CA VAL A 381 7.72 4.64 -1.45
C VAL A 381 8.57 4.47 -0.21
N ALA A 382 8.04 4.86 0.95
CA ALA A 382 8.66 4.61 2.24
C ALA A 382 7.68 3.95 3.20
N GLY A 383 8.11 2.83 3.78
CA GLY A 383 7.39 2.13 4.83
C GLY A 383 8.16 2.16 6.14
N VAL A 384 7.45 2.42 7.23
CA VAL A 384 7.95 2.42 8.61
C VAL A 384 7.19 1.40 9.43
N TRP A 385 7.91 0.67 10.27
CA TRP A 385 7.38 -0.15 11.35
C TRP A 385 7.92 0.31 12.71
N VAL A 386 7.09 0.26 13.74
CA VAL A 386 7.46 0.45 15.15
C VAL A 386 6.83 -0.65 15.99
N GLY A 387 7.60 -1.22 16.91
CA GLY A 387 7.13 -2.29 17.79
C GLY A 387 8.24 -2.85 18.69
N ASN A 388 7.91 -3.95 19.36
CA ASN A 388 8.85 -4.71 20.20
C ASN A 388 9.19 -6.05 19.55
N ASN A 389 10.46 -6.45 19.59
CA ASN A 389 10.92 -7.70 18.98
C ASN A 389 10.19 -8.92 19.57
N ASN A 390 9.94 -8.93 20.87
CA ASN A 390 9.17 -9.96 21.59
C ASN A 390 7.64 -9.85 21.46
N ARG A 391 7.13 -8.89 20.66
CA ARG A 391 5.69 -8.69 20.39
C ARG A 391 4.89 -8.21 21.61
N GLU A 392 5.53 -7.66 22.63
CA GLU A 392 4.83 -6.90 23.66
C GLU A 392 4.09 -5.70 23.05
N SER A 393 2.90 -5.43 23.57
CA SER A 393 2.01 -4.35 23.12
C SER A 393 2.63 -2.96 23.36
N LEU A 394 2.45 -2.07 22.38
CA LEU A 394 2.65 -0.63 22.55
C LEU A 394 1.57 -0.07 23.49
N THR A 395 1.87 0.98 24.24
CA THR A 395 0.85 1.59 25.12
C THR A 395 -0.21 2.38 24.37
N SER A 396 -1.42 2.36 24.93
CA SER A 396 -2.62 3.13 24.56
C SER A 396 -3.37 2.72 23.27
N LYS A 397 -4.69 2.53 23.41
CA LYS A 397 -5.64 2.64 22.29
C LYS A 397 -5.56 4.08 21.76
N GLY A 398 -5.42 4.32 20.45
CA GLY A 398 -5.25 5.69 19.94
C GLY A 398 -3.82 6.03 19.54
N GLY A 399 -2.88 5.93 20.48
CA GLY A 399 -1.52 6.47 20.32
C GLY A 399 -0.62 5.70 19.36
N SER A 400 -0.91 4.43 19.10
CA SER A 400 -0.08 3.56 18.26
C SER A 400 0.04 4.04 16.81
N ILE A 401 -0.98 4.69 16.24
CA ILE A 401 -0.86 5.32 14.90
C ILE A 401 0.26 6.37 14.89
N LEU A 402 0.39 7.15 15.97
CA LEU A 402 1.38 8.21 16.11
C LEU A 402 2.79 7.68 16.45
N ALA A 403 2.96 6.38 16.67
CA ALA A 403 4.28 5.78 16.81
C ALA A 403 5.04 5.78 15.48
N ALA A 404 4.38 5.44 14.37
CA ALA A 404 5.02 5.31 13.05
C ALA A 404 4.92 6.57 12.18
N VAL A 405 3.77 7.26 12.16
CA VAL A 405 3.53 8.41 11.25
C VAL A 405 4.60 9.50 11.35
N PRO A 406 5.04 9.94 12.53
CA PRO A 406 6.00 11.05 12.62
C PRO A 406 7.42 10.64 12.20
N MET A 407 7.80 9.37 12.38
CA MET A 407 9.06 8.82 11.87
C MET A 407 9.04 8.79 10.34
N TRP A 408 7.91 8.34 9.76
CA TRP A 408 7.71 8.40 8.31
C TRP A 408 7.75 9.83 7.78
N HIS A 409 7.11 10.78 8.47
CA HIS A 409 7.09 12.20 8.07
C HIS A 409 8.49 12.83 8.10
N ASP A 410 9.29 12.57 9.14
CA ASP A 410 10.66 13.09 9.24
C ASP A 410 11.51 12.61 8.06
N PHE A 411 11.43 11.32 7.72
CA PHE A 411 12.12 10.77 6.55
C PHE A 411 11.62 11.38 5.24
N MET A 412 10.30 11.30 4.97
CA MET A 412 9.74 11.73 3.68
C MET A 412 9.90 13.22 3.43
N SER A 413 9.75 14.05 4.47
CA SER A 413 9.91 15.50 4.33
C SER A 413 11.33 15.92 3.95
N LYS A 414 12.34 15.16 4.36
CA LYS A 414 13.75 15.37 3.98
C LYS A 414 14.08 14.71 2.64
N ALA A 415 13.64 13.47 2.44
CA ALA A 415 13.92 12.67 1.24
C ALA A 415 13.33 13.27 -0.05
N LEU A 416 12.20 13.99 0.06
CA LEU A 416 11.51 14.58 -1.09
C LEU A 416 11.96 16.02 -1.41
N LEU A 417 12.82 16.67 -0.63
CA LEU A 417 13.17 18.10 -0.82
C LEU A 417 13.63 18.45 -2.25
N ASN A 418 14.31 17.53 -2.92
CA ASN A 418 14.85 17.73 -4.28
C ASN A 418 14.27 16.73 -5.29
N LYS A 419 13.11 16.13 -5.01
CA LYS A 419 12.44 15.20 -5.93
C LYS A 419 11.42 15.95 -6.81
N PRO A 420 11.07 15.41 -7.99
CA PRO A 420 10.04 16.01 -8.83
C PRO A 420 8.69 16.10 -8.10
N LEU A 421 7.95 17.19 -8.37
CA LEU A 421 6.62 17.45 -7.81
C LEU A 421 5.53 16.72 -8.61
N ASP A 422 5.77 15.45 -8.95
CA ASP A 422 4.83 14.66 -9.72
C ASP A 422 3.57 14.37 -8.90
N THR A 423 2.44 14.33 -9.60
CA THR A 423 1.13 14.01 -9.04
C THR A 423 0.66 12.65 -9.54
N PHE A 424 -0.27 12.04 -8.81
CA PHE A 424 -0.89 10.80 -9.26
C PHE A 424 -1.84 11.08 -10.43
N PRO A 425 -1.79 10.28 -11.51
CA PRO A 425 -2.82 10.33 -12.55
C PRO A 425 -4.21 10.09 -11.95
N ARG A 426 -5.21 10.83 -12.43
CA ARG A 426 -6.60 10.67 -11.96
C ARG A 426 -7.23 9.39 -12.52
N PRO A 427 -8.08 8.69 -11.74
CA PRO A 427 -8.80 7.53 -12.21
C PRO A 427 -10.00 7.91 -13.08
N GLU A 428 -10.39 6.99 -13.96
CA GLU A 428 -11.72 6.95 -14.57
C GLU A 428 -12.75 6.40 -13.57
N PRO A 429 -13.96 6.97 -13.53
CA PRO A 429 -14.99 6.54 -12.57
C PRO A 429 -15.50 5.14 -12.88
N ILE A 430 -15.80 4.37 -11.84
CA ILE A 430 -16.53 3.10 -11.98
C ILE A 430 -18.02 3.42 -12.10
N LEU A 431 -18.60 3.02 -13.22
CA LEU A 431 -19.98 3.29 -13.56
C LEU A 431 -20.85 2.09 -13.16
N SER A 432 -22.03 2.31 -12.57
CA SER A 432 -22.91 1.23 -12.11
C SER A 432 -24.38 1.63 -12.09
N SER A 433 -25.25 0.71 -12.53
CA SER A 433 -26.71 0.88 -12.47
C SER A 433 -27.25 0.88 -11.05
N ASN A 434 -26.50 0.27 -10.15
CA ASN A 434 -26.91 0.06 -8.78
C ASN A 434 -26.73 1.37 -7.98
N PRO A 435 -27.81 1.92 -7.40
CA PRO A 435 -27.75 3.21 -6.71
C PRO A 435 -26.78 3.20 -5.54
N ILE A 436 -26.73 2.10 -4.77
CA ILE A 436 -25.79 1.99 -3.64
C ILE A 436 -24.34 1.99 -4.10
N ILE A 437 -24.03 1.41 -5.27
CA ILE A 437 -22.67 1.43 -5.83
C ILE A 437 -22.29 2.86 -6.25
N ARG A 438 -23.25 3.67 -6.73
CA ARG A 438 -23.06 5.08 -7.09
C ARG A 438 -23.06 6.07 -5.92
N GLY A 439 -23.21 5.61 -4.68
CA GLY A 439 -23.27 6.52 -3.54
C GLY A 439 -24.67 7.10 -3.27
N GLU A 440 -25.72 6.46 -3.79
CA GLU A 440 -27.11 6.89 -3.60
C GLU A 440 -27.81 5.98 -2.57
N LEU A 441 -28.48 6.58 -1.57
CA LEU A 441 -29.38 5.87 -0.65
C LEU A 441 -30.81 5.84 -1.21
N ILE A 442 -31.58 4.79 -0.87
CA ILE A 442 -33.02 4.75 -1.16
C ILE A 442 -33.78 5.26 0.05
N GLU A 443 -34.54 6.34 -0.12
CA GLU A 443 -35.26 6.97 0.98
C GLU A 443 -36.35 6.03 1.52
N GLY A 444 -36.32 5.79 2.83
CA GLY A 444 -37.29 4.93 3.52
C GLY A 444 -37.04 3.42 3.41
N GLU A 445 -36.04 2.98 2.64
CA GLU A 445 -35.66 1.55 2.50
C GLU A 445 -34.17 1.35 2.75
N TYR A 446 -33.78 1.30 4.04
CA TYR A 446 -32.38 1.15 4.44
C TYR A 446 -32.03 -0.33 4.63
N HIS A 447 -31.52 -0.94 3.56
CA HIS A 447 -30.99 -2.30 3.59
C HIS A 447 -29.45 -2.33 3.54
N ASN A 448 -28.87 -3.47 3.87
CA ASN A 448 -27.45 -3.72 3.62
C ASN A 448 -27.16 -3.98 2.13
N ILE A 449 -25.90 -3.82 1.71
CA ILE A 449 -25.49 -3.96 0.30
C ILE A 449 -25.88 -5.29 -0.36
N LEU A 450 -25.95 -6.40 0.40
CA LEU A 450 -26.33 -7.70 -0.14
C LEU A 450 -27.76 -7.71 -0.68
N TYR A 451 -28.67 -6.91 -0.10
CA TYR A 451 -30.02 -6.70 -0.64
C TYR A 451 -29.98 -6.18 -2.08
N TYR A 452 -29.24 -5.09 -2.29
CA TYR A 452 -29.15 -4.41 -3.58
C TYR A 452 -28.36 -5.21 -4.62
N LEU A 453 -27.60 -6.22 -4.20
CA LEU A 453 -26.95 -7.19 -5.06
C LEU A 453 -27.81 -8.43 -5.33
N GLY A 454 -29.05 -8.49 -4.86
CA GLY A 454 -29.94 -9.66 -5.01
C GLY A 454 -29.55 -10.86 -4.12
N ARG A 455 -28.67 -10.67 -3.14
CA ARG A 455 -28.08 -11.74 -2.31
C ARG A 455 -28.76 -11.88 -0.94
N VAL A 456 -30.10 -11.86 -0.92
CA VAL A 456 -30.87 -11.97 0.34
C VAL A 456 -30.76 -13.35 1.02
N ASN A 457 -30.35 -14.38 0.27
CA ASN A 457 -30.09 -15.73 0.79
C ASN A 457 -28.65 -15.91 1.29
N ASP A 458 -27.82 -14.86 1.23
CA ASP A 458 -26.45 -14.89 1.73
C ASP A 458 -26.45 -15.08 3.27
N PRO A 459 -25.61 -15.97 3.83
CA PRO A 459 -25.58 -16.20 5.27
C PRO A 459 -25.35 -14.94 6.11
N GLN A 460 -24.63 -13.94 5.56
CA GLN A 460 -24.35 -12.69 6.25
C GLN A 460 -25.52 -11.71 6.23
N PHE A 461 -26.52 -11.89 5.34
CA PHE A 461 -27.58 -10.93 5.10
C PHE A 461 -28.26 -10.49 6.40
N ASN A 462 -28.77 -11.46 7.17
CA ASN A 462 -29.49 -11.19 8.42
C ASN A 462 -28.60 -10.51 9.48
N ASN A 463 -27.34 -10.92 9.59
CA ASN A 463 -26.41 -10.32 10.55
C ASN A 463 -26.11 -8.85 10.23
N TRP A 464 -25.95 -8.52 8.95
CA TRP A 464 -25.66 -7.15 8.52
C TRP A 464 -26.91 -6.27 8.62
N GLU A 465 -28.07 -6.83 8.29
CA GLU A 465 -29.36 -6.15 8.36
C GLU A 465 -29.74 -5.78 9.80
N GLU A 466 -29.47 -6.68 10.76
CA GLU A 466 -29.76 -6.42 12.16
C GLU A 466 -28.95 -5.23 12.70
N GLY A 467 -27.69 -5.10 12.32
CA GLY A 467 -26.86 -3.95 12.68
C GLY A 467 -27.44 -2.62 12.20
N ILE A 468 -28.00 -2.59 10.98
CA ILE A 468 -28.65 -1.40 10.41
C ILE A 468 -29.94 -1.09 11.16
N ARG A 469 -30.76 -2.10 11.44
CA ARG A 469 -32.00 -1.95 12.20
C ARG A 469 -31.75 -1.37 13.59
N GLN A 470 -30.77 -1.90 14.33
CA GLN A 470 -30.41 -1.40 15.67
C GLN A 470 -29.87 0.03 15.62
N TRP A 471 -29.07 0.36 14.60
CA TRP A 471 -28.51 1.69 14.46
C TRP A 471 -29.58 2.73 14.10
N THR A 472 -30.45 2.44 13.14
CA THR A 472 -31.51 3.35 12.66
C THR A 472 -32.62 3.61 13.67
N GLN A 473 -32.82 2.72 14.65
CA GLN A 473 -33.73 2.98 15.78
C GLN A 473 -33.27 4.13 16.69
N ASN A 474 -31.96 4.34 16.79
CA ASN A 474 -31.35 5.27 17.75
C ASN A 474 -30.70 6.48 17.08
N ASN A 475 -30.60 6.49 15.76
CA ASN A 475 -29.87 7.51 14.99
C ASN A 475 -30.68 7.95 13.77
N GLN A 476 -30.49 9.20 13.37
CA GLN A 476 -31.02 9.75 12.13
C GLN A 476 -29.90 9.79 11.08
N ILE A 477 -30.26 9.49 9.83
CA ILE A 477 -29.33 9.58 8.70
C ILE A 477 -29.29 11.03 8.25
N ASP A 478 -28.08 11.59 8.15
CA ASP A 478 -27.87 12.91 7.56
C ASP A 478 -27.93 12.78 6.03
N LEU A 479 -29.14 12.93 5.48
CA LEU A 479 -29.39 12.84 4.05
C LEU A 479 -28.68 13.93 3.23
N ASN A 480 -28.14 14.98 3.85
CA ASN A 480 -27.36 15.98 3.11
C ASN A 480 -25.98 15.47 2.71
N LYS A 481 -25.52 14.36 3.29
CA LYS A 481 -24.23 13.73 2.96
C LYS A 481 -24.32 12.74 1.80
N PHE A 482 -25.52 12.32 1.43
CA PHE A 482 -25.74 11.29 0.42
C PHE A 482 -26.71 11.78 -0.63
N ASN A 483 -26.49 11.38 -1.89
CA ASN A 483 -27.54 11.52 -2.88
C ASN A 483 -28.66 10.52 -2.56
N THR A 484 -29.91 10.87 -2.82
CA THR A 484 -31.06 9.96 -2.61
C THR A 484 -31.76 9.64 -3.93
N THR A 485 -32.34 8.45 -4.01
CA THR A 485 -33.12 8.00 -5.17
C THR A 485 -34.34 7.21 -4.75
N ASN A 486 -35.38 7.24 -5.60
CA ASN A 486 -36.57 6.40 -5.46
C ASN A 486 -36.53 5.16 -6.37
N ILE A 487 -35.44 4.97 -7.12
CA ILE A 487 -35.28 3.88 -8.09
C ILE A 487 -34.70 2.66 -7.38
N LYS A 488 -35.50 1.59 -7.30
CA LYS A 488 -35.04 0.30 -6.77
C LYS A 488 -34.15 -0.43 -7.79
N PRO A 489 -33.08 -1.12 -7.36
CA PRO A 489 -32.33 -1.96 -8.27
C PRO A 489 -33.19 -3.12 -8.78
N ILE A 490 -32.97 -3.48 -10.03
CA ILE A 490 -33.55 -4.68 -10.64
C ILE A 490 -32.76 -5.88 -10.09
N PRO A 491 -33.39 -6.85 -9.43
CA PRO A 491 -32.71 -8.07 -8.98
C PRO A 491 -32.17 -8.86 -10.19
N ASP A 492 -31.01 -9.51 -10.03
CA ASP A 492 -30.37 -10.45 -10.99
C ASP A 492 -29.58 -9.90 -12.19
N GLN A 493 -29.06 -8.68 -12.13
CA GLN A 493 -27.93 -8.31 -13.01
C GLN A 493 -26.65 -8.19 -12.19
N GLU A 494 -25.72 -9.13 -12.38
CA GLU A 494 -24.30 -8.90 -12.07
C GLU A 494 -23.93 -7.50 -12.55
N ALA A 495 -23.30 -6.69 -11.67
CA ALA A 495 -22.96 -5.28 -11.85
C ALA A 495 -22.80 -4.87 -13.32
N SER A 496 -23.92 -4.59 -13.97
CA SER A 496 -23.95 -4.05 -15.31
C SER A 496 -23.77 -2.56 -15.14
N ILE A 497 -22.62 -2.09 -15.58
CA ILE A 497 -22.25 -0.69 -15.68
C ILE A 497 -23.42 0.09 -16.30
N SER A 498 -24.12 0.91 -15.50
CA SER A 498 -25.00 1.95 -16.05
C SER A 498 -24.86 3.22 -15.22
N SER A 499 -24.02 4.16 -15.66
CA SER A 499 -23.84 5.41 -14.93
C SER A 499 -25.13 6.19 -14.75
N GLY A 500 -25.18 6.96 -13.67
CA GLY A 500 -26.07 8.10 -13.54
C GLY A 500 -25.74 9.12 -14.62
N GLY A 501 -26.78 9.80 -15.10
CA GLY A 501 -26.85 10.28 -16.47
C GLY A 501 -27.65 9.25 -17.24
N ASP A 502 -28.91 9.58 -17.51
CA ASP A 502 -29.79 8.81 -18.39
C ASP A 502 -29.09 8.41 -19.70
N ILE A 503 -28.01 9.10 -20.06
CA ILE A 503 -27.06 8.77 -21.11
C ILE A 503 -25.61 8.86 -20.57
N ILE A 504 -24.85 7.77 -20.74
CA ILE A 504 -23.39 7.64 -20.60
C ILE A 504 -22.75 7.86 -21.96
N ILE A 505 -21.67 8.64 -22.03
CA ILE A 505 -20.81 8.73 -23.22
C ILE A 505 -19.38 8.34 -22.80
N ASN A 506 -18.94 7.17 -23.21
CA ASN A 506 -17.57 6.68 -23.06
C ASN A 506 -16.80 6.97 -24.35
N LEU A 507 -15.97 8.01 -24.35
CA LEU A 507 -15.12 8.35 -25.49
C LEU A 507 -13.81 7.54 -25.41
N ILE A 508 -13.74 6.47 -26.21
CA ILE A 508 -12.60 5.54 -26.25
C ILE A 508 -11.41 6.18 -26.96
N ASN A 509 -11.68 6.93 -28.05
CA ASN A 509 -10.68 7.66 -28.82
C ASN A 509 -11.35 8.90 -29.44
N PRO A 510 -10.69 10.07 -29.47
CA PRO A 510 -9.38 10.38 -28.88
C PRO A 510 -9.45 10.62 -27.36
N LYS A 511 -8.30 10.52 -26.69
CA LYS A 511 -8.14 10.79 -25.24
C LYS A 511 -7.94 12.30 -24.98
N ASN A 512 -8.31 12.75 -23.79
CA ASN A 512 -8.09 14.14 -23.39
C ASN A 512 -6.59 14.46 -23.33
N GLY A 513 -6.16 15.50 -24.02
CA GLY A 513 -4.77 15.93 -24.13
C GLY A 513 -3.97 15.23 -25.23
N GLU A 514 -4.60 14.40 -26.07
CA GLU A 514 -3.92 13.69 -27.16
C GLU A 514 -3.51 14.63 -28.30
N PHE A 515 -2.37 14.32 -28.94
CA PHE A 515 -1.90 15.00 -30.14
C PHE A 515 -2.48 14.33 -31.40
N VAL A 516 -3.02 15.12 -32.32
CA VAL A 516 -3.64 14.67 -33.57
C VAL A 516 -3.00 15.37 -34.78
N GLU A 517 -2.89 14.64 -35.89
CA GLU A 517 -2.37 15.15 -37.17
C GLU A 517 -3.54 15.60 -38.08
N ASP A 518 -3.67 15.03 -39.29
CA ASP A 518 -4.67 15.42 -40.29
C ASP A 518 -6.00 14.65 -40.17
N GLU A 519 -6.05 13.63 -39.30
CA GLU A 519 -7.24 12.80 -39.08
C GLU A 519 -7.54 12.63 -37.59
N ILE A 520 -8.81 12.74 -37.22
CA ILE A 520 -9.30 12.47 -35.85
C ILE A 520 -10.16 11.22 -35.92
N THR A 521 -9.66 10.11 -35.39
CA THR A 521 -10.47 8.90 -35.23
C THR A 521 -11.32 9.04 -33.97
N ILE A 522 -12.64 8.95 -34.11
CA ILE A 522 -13.57 8.98 -33.00
C ILE A 522 -14.15 7.59 -32.80
N ASN A 523 -13.92 7.02 -31.62
CA ASN A 523 -14.56 5.80 -31.15
C ASN A 523 -15.26 6.13 -29.83
N ALA A 524 -16.58 6.00 -29.78
CA ALA A 524 -17.34 6.25 -28.57
C ALA A 524 -18.41 5.19 -28.36
N GLU A 525 -18.66 4.86 -27.10
CA GLU A 525 -19.80 4.04 -26.68
C GLU A 525 -20.78 4.92 -25.93
N ILE A 526 -22.02 4.93 -26.40
CA ILE A 526 -23.11 5.69 -25.80
C ILE A 526 -24.12 4.69 -25.26
N ALA A 527 -24.39 4.76 -23.96
CA ALA A 527 -25.37 3.91 -23.30
C ALA A 527 -26.44 4.79 -22.66
N SER A 528 -27.71 4.39 -22.71
CA SER A 528 -28.82 5.16 -22.17
C SER A 528 -29.90 4.26 -21.58
N SER A 529 -30.64 4.78 -20.60
CA SER A 529 -31.82 4.15 -19.98
C SER A 529 -33.02 4.04 -20.92
N SER A 530 -33.07 4.87 -21.97
CA SER A 530 -34.08 4.86 -23.04
C SER A 530 -33.39 4.96 -24.40
N LYS A 531 -34.14 4.84 -25.50
CA LYS A 531 -33.54 4.93 -26.84
C LYS A 531 -32.88 6.29 -27.04
N ILE A 532 -31.72 6.28 -27.67
CA ILE A 532 -30.99 7.49 -28.05
C ILE A 532 -31.62 7.99 -29.35
N ASN A 533 -32.24 9.17 -29.35
CA ASN A 533 -32.88 9.71 -30.56
C ASN A 533 -32.00 10.72 -31.30
N LYS A 534 -30.92 11.20 -30.65
CA LYS A 534 -30.00 12.17 -31.23
C LYS A 534 -28.57 12.01 -30.73
N LEU A 535 -27.61 12.04 -31.65
CA LEU A 535 -26.17 12.16 -31.37
C LEU A 535 -25.57 13.30 -32.20
N GLU A 536 -24.89 14.24 -31.54
CA GLU A 536 -24.25 15.40 -32.15
C GLU A 536 -22.75 15.39 -31.85
N ILE A 537 -21.93 15.61 -32.88
CA ILE A 537 -20.47 15.69 -32.78
C ILE A 537 -20.07 17.11 -33.16
N TYR A 538 -19.36 17.78 -32.25
CA TYR A 538 -18.84 19.13 -32.47
C TYR A 538 -17.32 19.13 -32.44
N LEU A 539 -16.71 19.92 -33.31
CA LEU A 539 -15.30 20.27 -33.25
C LEU A 539 -15.20 21.80 -33.21
N ASN A 540 -14.56 22.37 -32.19
CA ASN A 540 -14.40 23.81 -32.02
C ASN A 540 -15.73 24.59 -32.10
N ASN A 541 -16.77 24.07 -31.45
CA ASN A 541 -18.15 24.56 -31.47
C ASN A 541 -18.86 24.50 -32.84
N GLU A 542 -18.22 23.99 -33.89
CA GLU A 542 -18.88 23.70 -35.17
C GLU A 542 -19.49 22.30 -35.13
N LEU A 543 -20.76 22.18 -35.52
CA LEU A 543 -21.44 20.89 -35.64
C LEU A 543 -20.91 20.16 -36.87
N ILE A 544 -20.21 19.04 -36.65
CA ILE A 544 -19.61 18.23 -37.70
C ILE A 544 -20.56 17.12 -38.16
N GLU A 545 -21.21 16.47 -37.21
CA GLU A 545 -22.11 15.36 -37.49
C GLU A 545 -23.34 15.41 -36.58
N ASN A 546 -24.51 15.08 -37.13
CA ASN A 546 -25.77 15.03 -36.42
C ASN A 546 -26.57 13.81 -36.89
N ILE A 547 -26.69 12.83 -36.00
CA ILE A 547 -27.41 11.59 -36.24
C ILE A 547 -28.76 11.70 -35.54
N ILE A 548 -29.85 11.69 -36.32
CA ILE A 548 -31.23 11.66 -35.83
C ILE A 548 -31.84 10.33 -36.26
N SER A 549 -31.89 9.37 -35.35
CA SER A 549 -32.41 8.02 -35.60
C SER A 549 -32.80 7.36 -34.27
N ASP A 550 -33.75 6.42 -34.29
CA ASP A 550 -34.12 5.58 -33.14
C ASP A 550 -32.99 4.58 -32.81
N LEU A 551 -31.89 5.06 -32.26
CA LEU A 551 -30.79 4.21 -31.82
C LEU A 551 -31.21 3.44 -30.57
N ASN A 552 -30.74 2.20 -30.45
CA ASN A 552 -30.98 1.39 -29.26
C ASN A 552 -30.42 2.07 -27.99
N THR A 553 -30.75 1.53 -26.84
CA THR A 553 -30.21 1.94 -25.53
C THR A 553 -28.69 1.81 -25.43
N PHE A 554 -28.04 1.14 -26.37
CA PHE A 554 -26.58 1.13 -26.54
C PHE A 554 -26.23 1.40 -28.01
N TYR A 555 -25.27 2.29 -28.25
CA TYR A 555 -24.78 2.64 -29.57
C TYR A 555 -23.26 2.80 -29.56
N SER A 556 -22.58 2.05 -30.42
CA SER A 556 -21.16 2.24 -30.69
C SER A 556 -21.00 3.16 -31.89
N TYR A 557 -20.46 4.35 -31.63
CA TYR A 557 -20.15 5.33 -32.65
C TYR A 557 -18.69 5.20 -33.07
N LYS A 558 -18.48 5.11 -34.38
CA LYS A 558 -17.15 5.11 -34.98
C LYS A 558 -17.13 5.99 -36.22
N SER A 559 -16.23 6.96 -36.25
CA SER A 559 -16.04 7.86 -37.37
C SER A 559 -14.58 8.28 -37.50
N VAL A 560 -14.18 8.69 -38.69
CA VAL A 560 -12.86 9.28 -38.95
C VAL A 560 -13.11 10.65 -39.57
N LEU A 561 -12.78 11.69 -38.83
CA LEU A 561 -12.89 13.06 -39.31
C LEU A 561 -11.59 13.43 -40.03
N LYS A 562 -11.72 14.00 -41.23
CA LYS A 562 -10.63 14.68 -41.94
C LYS A 562 -10.90 16.19 -42.00
N PRO A 563 -10.86 16.88 -40.86
CA PRO A 563 -11.22 18.29 -40.81
C PRO A 563 -10.21 19.12 -41.62
N LEU A 564 -10.71 20.00 -42.48
CA LEU A 564 -9.87 20.83 -43.35
C LEU A 564 -9.04 21.89 -42.56
N ASN A 565 -9.41 22.19 -41.30
CA ASN A 565 -8.78 23.21 -40.47
C ASN A 565 -8.74 22.80 -38.97
N ILE A 566 -7.60 22.26 -38.50
CA ILE A 566 -7.33 21.97 -37.07
C ILE A 566 -6.49 23.11 -36.48
N ASN A 567 -6.95 23.67 -35.35
CA ASN A 567 -6.25 24.70 -34.58
C ASN A 567 -5.11 24.10 -33.75
N ILE A 568 -4.26 24.92 -33.13
CA ILE A 568 -3.22 24.44 -32.18
C ILE A 568 -3.86 23.65 -31.03
N GLN A 569 -5.01 24.11 -30.53
CA GLN A 569 -5.83 23.45 -29.54
C GLN A 569 -7.25 23.34 -30.10
N ASN A 570 -7.85 22.16 -29.95
CA ASN A 570 -9.19 21.84 -30.45
C ASN A 570 -10.03 21.24 -29.34
N ILE A 571 -11.33 21.48 -29.39
CA ILE A 571 -12.30 20.93 -28.46
C ILE A 571 -13.22 20.01 -29.25
N LEU A 572 -13.18 18.71 -28.94
CA LEU A 572 -14.12 17.72 -29.48
C LEU A 572 -15.21 17.45 -28.44
N VAL A 573 -16.47 17.60 -28.84
CA VAL A 573 -17.63 17.34 -27.98
C VAL A 573 -18.53 16.31 -28.64
N ILE A 574 -18.85 15.25 -27.90
CA ILE A 574 -19.93 14.32 -28.25
C ILE A 574 -21.11 14.63 -27.34
N ARG A 575 -22.28 14.88 -27.92
CA ARG A 575 -23.52 15.15 -27.19
C ARG A 575 -24.60 14.17 -27.61
N ALA A 576 -25.26 13.55 -26.66
CA ALA A 576 -26.36 12.62 -26.90
C ALA A 576 -27.65 13.12 -26.25
N THR A 577 -28.79 12.84 -26.89
CA THR A 577 -30.15 13.05 -26.36
C THR A 577 -30.95 11.75 -26.48
N ASN A 578 -31.75 11.43 -25.46
CA ASN A 578 -32.62 10.26 -25.44
C ASN A 578 -34.10 10.65 -25.60
N GLU A 579 -34.96 9.66 -25.79
CA GLU A 579 -36.42 9.86 -25.90
C GLU A 579 -37.03 10.49 -24.64
N GLY A 580 -36.42 10.29 -23.47
CA GLY A 580 -36.79 10.95 -22.21
C GLY A 580 -36.47 12.46 -22.16
N GLY A 581 -35.78 12.99 -23.19
CA GLY A 581 -35.37 14.39 -23.27
C GLY A 581 -34.08 14.73 -22.50
N SER A 582 -33.47 13.73 -21.84
CA SER A 582 -32.19 13.86 -21.15
C SER A 582 -31.07 14.13 -22.14
N LYS A 583 -30.14 15.01 -21.78
CA LYS A 583 -28.99 15.39 -22.61
C LYS A 583 -27.70 15.27 -21.82
N THR A 584 -26.71 14.60 -22.39
CA THR A 584 -25.35 14.48 -21.83
C THR A 584 -24.34 14.85 -22.90
N SER A 585 -23.21 15.44 -22.50
CA SER A 585 -22.07 15.63 -23.39
C SER A 585 -20.75 15.22 -22.72
N LYS A 586 -19.83 14.69 -23.52
CA LYS A 586 -18.43 14.44 -23.15
C LYS A 586 -17.54 15.33 -24.01
N GLU A 587 -16.60 15.99 -23.37
CA GLU A 587 -15.63 16.89 -24.01
C GLU A 587 -14.21 16.32 -23.83
N VAL A 588 -13.38 16.48 -24.87
CA VAL A 588 -11.93 16.28 -24.79
C VAL A 588 -11.21 17.41 -25.53
N ILE A 589 -10.05 17.78 -25.00
CA ILE A 589 -9.12 18.74 -25.60
C ILE A 589 -8.09 17.97 -26.43
N LEU A 590 -7.84 18.40 -27.65
CA LEU A 590 -6.87 17.79 -28.59
C LEU A 590 -5.87 18.84 -29.04
N PHE A 591 -4.61 18.45 -29.14
CA PHE A 591 -3.54 19.33 -29.63
C PHE A 591 -3.14 18.93 -31.04
N ARG A 592 -2.81 19.90 -31.88
CA ARG A 592 -2.21 19.60 -33.19
C ARG A 592 -0.73 19.26 -32.99
N ASN A 593 -0.28 18.16 -33.59
CA ASN A 593 1.15 17.80 -33.64
C ASN A 593 1.98 18.80 -34.46
#